data_AF-A0A5S5CIX6-F1
#
_entry.id   AF-A0A5S5CIX6-F1
#
_cell.length_a   1.000
_cell.length_b   1.000
_cell.length_c   1.000
_cell.angle_alpha   90.00
_cell.angle_beta   90.00
_cell.angle_gamma   90.00
#
_symmetry.space_group_name_H-M   'P 1'
#
loop_
_entity.id
_entity.type
_entity.pdbx_description
1 polymer ?
#
loop_
_entity_poly.entity_id
_entity_poly.type
_entity_poly.pdbx_seq_one_letter_code
_entity_poly.pdbx_strand_id
1 'polypeptide(L)'
;MPGVPLSTELVREFVGAAHGNLPAVQALLQQEPGLLHAVMNWGGDDWESALGAAAHVGRRDIAEWLLAQGARMDIFAAAMLGELDIVQSMIEKFPAMAHARGPHGISLKQHALLGGERAQDVAAYLKSFELNEQGSERIVILVENRIEVRKGYGEAILERFRTPKNVHTFPGFIRMDVLHAENADGNEEIRVCTTWENEAAFQGWANSDSFRGAHAKRAEQANAQGQAQPHGQGHGHGGRHGEAEGAESASPIIGNKVTIYQVVASHLPAPAQAASEA
;
A
#
# COMPACT_ATOMS: atom_id res chain seq x y z
N MET A 1 12.37 -42.08 19.60
CA MET A 1 13.55 -41.35 20.12
C MET A 1 13.61 -40.03 19.38
N PRO A 2 13.65 -38.86 20.03
CA PRO A 2 13.98 -37.62 19.33
C PRO A 2 15.41 -37.72 18.79
N GLY A 3 15.61 -37.40 17.50
CA GLY A 3 16.92 -37.40 16.87
C GLY A 3 17.82 -36.28 17.38
N VAL A 4 19.13 -36.44 17.22
CA VAL A 4 20.10 -35.36 17.50
C VAL A 4 19.86 -34.22 16.51
N PRO A 5 19.78 -32.95 16.95
CA PRO A 5 19.67 -31.81 16.04
C PRO A 5 20.88 -31.75 15.09
N LEU A 6 20.62 -31.37 13.84
CA LEU A 6 21.69 -31.14 12.86
C LEU A 6 22.57 -29.96 13.29
N SER A 7 23.87 -30.06 13.03
CA SER A 7 24.79 -28.92 13.21
C SER A 7 24.45 -27.81 12.22
N THR A 8 24.35 -26.58 12.71
CA THR A 8 24.12 -25.38 11.87
C THR A 8 25.22 -25.21 10.83
N GLU A 9 26.47 -25.51 11.18
CA GLU A 9 27.61 -25.43 10.27
C GLU A 9 27.46 -26.41 9.12
N LEU A 10 26.98 -27.62 9.40
CA LEU A 10 26.74 -28.65 8.39
C LEU A 10 25.58 -28.27 7.47
N VAL A 11 24.49 -27.70 8.02
CA VAL A 11 23.38 -27.16 7.23
C VAL A 11 23.87 -26.04 6.31
N ARG A 12 24.67 -25.11 6.83
CA ARG A 12 25.25 -24.00 6.07
C ARG A 12 26.15 -24.51 4.93
N GLU A 13 26.97 -25.51 5.19
CA GLU A 13 27.84 -26.11 4.17
C GLU A 13 27.03 -26.79 3.06
N PHE A 14 26.00 -27.56 3.44
CA PHE A 14 25.12 -28.24 2.50
C PHE A 14 24.34 -27.28 1.61
N VAL A 15 23.70 -26.26 2.20
CA VAL A 15 22.97 -25.22 1.46
C VAL A 15 23.92 -24.39 0.59
N GLY A 16 25.09 -24.02 1.11
CA GLY A 16 26.13 -23.33 0.36
C GLY A 16 26.61 -24.13 -0.87
N ALA A 17 26.85 -25.44 -0.71
CA ALA A 17 27.26 -26.31 -1.81
C ALA A 17 26.20 -26.42 -2.92
N ALA A 18 24.91 -26.34 -2.57
CA ALA A 18 23.81 -26.47 -3.53
C ALA A 18 23.73 -25.33 -4.56
N HIS A 19 24.48 -24.23 -4.35
CA HIS A 19 24.64 -23.17 -5.35
C HIS A 19 25.46 -23.59 -6.57
N GLY A 20 26.19 -24.72 -6.54
CA GLY A 20 26.91 -25.13 -7.74
C GLY A 20 27.84 -26.34 -7.66
N ASN A 21 27.97 -26.98 -6.49
CA ASN A 21 28.88 -28.10 -6.27
C ASN A 21 28.10 -29.39 -5.97
N LEU A 22 27.55 -30.02 -7.01
CA LEU A 22 26.79 -31.28 -6.90
C LEU A 22 27.58 -32.39 -6.18
N PRO A 23 28.88 -32.64 -6.46
CA PRO A 23 29.64 -33.64 -5.73
C PRO A 23 29.70 -33.40 -4.21
N ALA A 24 29.83 -32.14 -3.77
CA ALA A 24 29.80 -31.81 -2.35
C ALA A 24 28.41 -32.02 -1.74
N VAL A 25 27.34 -31.63 -2.44
CA VAL A 25 25.96 -31.90 -2.01
C VAL A 25 25.74 -33.41 -1.81
N GLN A 26 26.20 -34.23 -2.77
CA GLN A 26 26.10 -35.69 -2.70
C GLN A 26 26.86 -36.28 -1.52
N ALA A 27 28.10 -35.85 -1.31
CA ALA A 27 28.94 -36.33 -0.21
C ALA A 27 28.37 -35.97 1.17
N LEU A 28 27.92 -34.72 1.33
CA LEU A 28 27.31 -34.23 2.57
C LEU A 28 26.00 -34.95 2.88
N LEU A 29 25.14 -35.17 1.87
CA LEU A 29 23.90 -35.89 2.08
C LEU A 29 24.11 -37.38 2.41
N GLN A 30 25.14 -38.00 1.82
CA GLN A 30 25.52 -39.37 2.17
C GLN A 30 26.00 -39.46 3.63
N GLN A 31 26.72 -38.45 4.11
CA GLN A 31 27.17 -38.37 5.50
C GLN A 31 26.03 -38.14 6.49
N GLU A 32 25.08 -37.26 6.17
CA GLU A 32 23.96 -36.89 7.03
C GLU A 32 22.66 -36.74 6.21
N PRO A 33 21.86 -37.81 6.07
CA PRO A 33 20.63 -37.81 5.27
C PRO A 33 19.58 -36.78 5.73
N GLY A 34 19.62 -36.37 7.01
CA GLY A 34 18.71 -35.34 7.53
C GLY A 34 18.86 -33.99 6.85
N LEU A 35 20.02 -33.70 6.24
CA LEU A 35 20.29 -32.44 5.53
C LEU A 35 19.31 -32.15 4.39
N LEU A 36 18.72 -33.19 3.77
CA LEU A 36 17.78 -33.04 2.66
C LEU A 36 16.60 -32.11 2.98
N HIS A 37 16.20 -32.04 4.24
CA HIS A 37 15.07 -31.23 4.71
C HIS A 37 15.51 -30.09 5.61
N ALA A 38 16.81 -29.85 5.73
CA ALA A 38 17.35 -28.73 6.49
C ALA A 38 17.16 -27.41 5.74
N VAL A 39 17.00 -26.35 6.51
CA VAL A 39 16.84 -24.98 6.03
C VAL A 39 17.79 -24.10 6.84
N MET A 40 18.62 -23.32 6.15
CA MET A 40 19.51 -22.34 6.74
C MET A 40 18.73 -21.04 7.00
N ASN A 41 18.91 -20.46 8.19
CA ASN A 41 18.46 -19.10 8.49
C ASN A 41 19.65 -18.14 8.36
N TRP A 42 19.65 -17.31 7.33
CA TRP A 42 20.68 -16.29 7.11
C TRP A 42 20.46 -15.02 7.94
N GLY A 43 19.32 -14.91 8.63
CA GLY A 43 18.89 -13.76 9.43
C GLY A 43 17.89 -12.87 8.67
N GLY A 44 17.14 -12.04 9.40
CA GLY A 44 16.25 -11.05 8.76
C GLY A 44 15.12 -11.64 7.91
N ASP A 45 14.57 -12.80 8.31
CA ASP A 45 13.55 -13.57 7.58
C ASP A 45 14.04 -14.25 6.28
N ASP A 46 15.36 -14.37 6.12
CA ASP A 46 15.98 -15.07 4.98
C ASP A 46 16.22 -16.56 5.31
N TRP A 47 15.35 -17.41 4.78
CA TRP A 47 15.39 -18.86 4.98
C TRP A 47 15.63 -19.59 3.68
N GLU A 48 16.54 -20.56 3.69
CA GLU A 48 16.98 -21.23 2.47
C GLU A 48 17.20 -22.72 2.64
N SER A 49 16.50 -23.53 1.83
CA SER A 49 16.81 -24.95 1.67
C SER A 49 17.86 -25.15 0.58
N ALA A 50 18.49 -26.34 0.52
CA ALA A 50 19.39 -26.66 -0.58
C ALA A 50 18.70 -26.62 -1.96
N LEU A 51 17.41 -26.96 -2.02
CA LEU A 51 16.62 -26.84 -3.24
C LEU A 51 16.41 -25.37 -3.62
N GLY A 52 16.12 -24.51 -2.65
CA GLY A 52 15.99 -23.07 -2.83
C GLY A 52 17.29 -22.42 -3.33
N ALA A 53 18.43 -22.81 -2.76
CA ALA A 53 19.76 -22.40 -3.22
C ALA A 53 19.98 -22.76 -4.69
N ALA A 54 19.79 -24.04 -5.06
CA ALA A 54 19.93 -24.48 -6.44
C ALA A 54 18.97 -23.76 -7.39
N ALA A 55 17.73 -23.50 -6.96
CA ALA A 55 16.72 -22.81 -7.75
C ALA A 55 17.09 -21.34 -8.01
N HIS A 56 17.52 -20.59 -7.00
CA HIS A 56 17.78 -19.15 -7.17
C HIS A 56 19.07 -18.85 -7.96
N VAL A 57 19.92 -19.84 -8.24
CA VAL A 57 21.07 -19.71 -9.16
C VAL A 57 20.90 -20.48 -10.47
N GLY A 58 19.73 -21.09 -10.73
CA GLY A 58 19.45 -21.81 -11.97
C GLY A 58 20.18 -23.14 -12.13
N ARG A 59 20.65 -23.77 -11.05
CA ARG A 59 21.30 -25.10 -11.07
C ARG A 59 20.29 -26.22 -11.15
N ARG A 60 19.66 -26.34 -12.32
CA ARG A 60 18.68 -27.38 -12.64
C ARG A 60 19.19 -28.79 -12.34
N ASP A 61 20.45 -29.08 -12.66
CA ASP A 61 21.11 -30.36 -12.40
C ASP A 61 21.08 -30.74 -10.90
N ILE A 62 21.33 -29.77 -10.02
CA ILE A 62 21.29 -29.97 -8.56
C ILE A 62 19.85 -30.06 -8.07
N ALA A 63 18.96 -29.19 -8.56
CA ALA A 63 17.56 -29.18 -8.16
C ALA A 63 16.83 -30.48 -8.52
N GLU A 64 16.96 -30.96 -9.76
CA GLU A 64 16.39 -32.24 -10.21
C GLU A 64 16.97 -33.41 -9.41
N TRP A 65 18.27 -33.39 -9.11
CA TRP A 65 18.89 -34.43 -8.27
C TRP A 65 18.34 -34.42 -6.84
N LEU A 66 18.23 -33.26 -6.20
CA LEU A 66 17.67 -33.11 -4.84
C LEU A 66 16.21 -33.60 -4.79
N LEU A 67 15.41 -33.28 -5.80
CA LEU A 67 14.03 -33.78 -5.92
C LEU A 67 13.99 -35.29 -6.06
N ALA A 68 14.90 -35.88 -6.84
CA ALA A 68 15.03 -37.33 -6.95
C ALA A 68 15.44 -38.01 -5.63
N GLN A 69 16.10 -37.29 -4.72
CA GLN A 69 16.36 -37.77 -3.35
C GLN A 69 15.16 -37.59 -2.40
N GLY A 70 14.10 -36.89 -2.83
CA GLY A 70 12.90 -36.64 -2.03
C GLY A 70 12.84 -35.26 -1.37
N ALA A 71 13.63 -34.28 -1.83
CA ALA A 71 13.47 -32.89 -1.41
C ALA A 71 12.01 -32.42 -1.66
N ARG A 72 11.50 -31.56 -0.78
CA ARG A 72 10.15 -31.02 -0.92
C ARG A 72 10.17 -29.87 -1.92
N MET A 73 9.45 -30.04 -3.03
CA MET A 73 9.26 -28.97 -4.02
C MET A 73 8.60 -27.77 -3.36
N ASP A 74 9.17 -26.58 -3.58
CA ASP A 74 8.51 -25.30 -3.33
C ASP A 74 8.18 -24.60 -4.65
N ILE A 75 7.42 -23.51 -4.57
CA ILE A 75 6.98 -22.77 -5.76
C ILE A 75 8.16 -22.12 -6.52
N PHE A 76 9.26 -21.79 -5.84
CA PHE A 76 10.43 -21.15 -6.45
C PHE A 76 11.22 -22.15 -7.30
N ALA A 77 11.42 -23.37 -6.78
CA ALA A 77 11.99 -24.48 -7.50
C ALA A 77 11.10 -24.90 -8.68
N ALA A 78 9.78 -25.01 -8.46
CA ALA A 78 8.82 -25.27 -9.54
C ALA A 78 8.94 -24.20 -10.65
N ALA A 79 9.06 -22.93 -10.28
CA ALA A 79 9.21 -21.85 -11.23
C ALA A 79 10.52 -21.93 -12.04
N MET A 80 11.65 -22.18 -11.39
CA MET A 80 12.95 -22.36 -12.07
C MET A 80 12.95 -23.61 -12.98
N LEU A 81 12.31 -24.70 -12.55
CA LEU A 81 12.26 -25.93 -13.31
C LEU A 81 11.32 -25.86 -14.52
N GLY A 82 10.39 -24.91 -14.53
CA GLY A 82 9.42 -24.72 -15.62
C GLY A 82 8.09 -25.44 -15.41
N GLU A 83 7.78 -25.82 -14.17
CA GLU A 83 6.55 -26.54 -13.78
C GLU A 83 5.35 -25.58 -13.77
N LEU A 84 4.88 -25.19 -14.95
CA LEU A 84 3.87 -24.15 -15.13
C LEU A 84 2.53 -24.50 -14.46
N ASP A 85 2.09 -25.75 -14.56
CA ASP A 85 0.84 -26.23 -13.98
C ASP A 85 0.84 -26.13 -12.43
N ILE A 86 1.96 -26.45 -11.79
CA ILE A 86 2.16 -26.29 -10.34
C ILE A 86 2.10 -24.82 -9.97
N VAL A 87 2.85 -23.96 -10.68
CA VAL A 87 2.90 -22.52 -10.40
C VAL A 87 1.52 -21.89 -10.59
N GLN A 88 0.80 -22.23 -11.67
CA GLN A 88 -0.56 -21.77 -11.92
C GLN A 88 -1.51 -22.19 -10.81
N SER A 89 -1.50 -23.47 -10.43
CA SER A 89 -2.39 -24.01 -9.39
C SER A 89 -2.18 -23.32 -8.03
N MET A 90 -0.91 -23.06 -7.66
CA MET A 90 -0.59 -22.39 -6.41
C MET A 90 -1.04 -20.93 -6.43
N ILE A 91 -0.80 -20.19 -7.53
CA ILE A 91 -1.20 -18.78 -7.65
C ILE A 91 -2.73 -18.64 -7.73
N GLU A 92 -3.42 -19.54 -8.42
CA GLU A 92 -4.89 -19.55 -8.45
C GLU A 92 -5.47 -19.68 -7.03
N LYS A 93 -4.88 -20.55 -6.20
CA LYS A 93 -5.34 -20.73 -4.82
C LYS A 93 -4.88 -19.62 -3.88
N PHE A 94 -3.70 -19.07 -4.10
CA PHE A 94 -3.04 -18.07 -3.27
C PHE A 94 -2.48 -16.93 -4.14
N PRO A 95 -3.32 -15.97 -4.59
CA PRO A 95 -2.92 -14.96 -5.58
C PRO A 95 -1.70 -14.12 -5.19
N ALA A 96 -1.50 -13.84 -3.90
CA ALA A 96 -0.33 -13.11 -3.40
C ALA A 96 1.01 -13.79 -3.74
N MET A 97 1.01 -15.11 -4.00
CA MET A 97 2.23 -15.85 -4.35
C MET A 97 2.85 -15.40 -5.68
N ALA A 98 2.10 -14.76 -6.58
CA ALA A 98 2.66 -14.19 -7.80
C ALA A 98 3.79 -13.19 -7.52
N HIS A 99 3.79 -12.57 -6.34
CA HIS A 99 4.77 -11.58 -5.88
C HIS A 99 5.64 -12.10 -4.73
N ALA A 100 5.64 -13.41 -4.48
CA ALA A 100 6.41 -14.01 -3.40
C ALA A 100 7.92 -13.80 -3.60
N ARG A 101 8.63 -13.68 -2.48
CA ARG A 101 10.09 -13.59 -2.41
C ARG A 101 10.64 -14.82 -1.71
N GLY A 102 11.62 -15.45 -2.33
CA GLY A 102 12.37 -16.58 -1.80
C GLY A 102 13.64 -16.11 -1.08
N PRO A 103 14.65 -17.00 -0.98
CA PRO A 103 15.94 -16.68 -0.39
C PRO A 103 16.52 -15.37 -0.94
N HIS A 104 17.15 -14.59 -0.06
CA HIS A 104 17.76 -13.29 -0.37
C HIS A 104 16.78 -12.26 -0.98
N GLY A 105 15.48 -12.45 -0.79
CA GLY A 105 14.45 -11.59 -1.36
C GLY A 105 14.25 -11.75 -2.87
N ILE A 106 14.82 -12.80 -3.49
CA ILE A 106 14.74 -13.04 -4.93
C ILE A 106 13.30 -13.39 -5.30
N SER A 107 12.74 -12.70 -6.30
CA SER A 107 11.33 -12.87 -6.67
C SER A 107 11.05 -14.22 -7.33
N LEU A 108 9.81 -14.68 -7.25
CA LEU A 108 9.35 -15.88 -7.95
C LEU A 108 9.64 -15.84 -9.46
N LYS A 109 9.40 -14.68 -10.09
CA LYS A 109 9.73 -14.46 -11.51
C LYS A 109 11.24 -14.59 -11.78
N GLN A 110 12.09 -14.07 -10.91
CA GLN A 110 13.54 -14.16 -11.11
C GLN A 110 14.01 -15.61 -11.12
N HIS A 111 13.44 -16.48 -10.28
CA HIS A 111 13.70 -17.93 -10.32
C HIS A 111 13.31 -18.53 -11.67
N ALA A 112 12.14 -18.18 -12.22
CA ALA A 112 11.75 -18.62 -13.56
C ALA A 112 12.72 -18.14 -14.65
N LEU A 113 13.19 -16.89 -14.58
CA LEU A 113 14.17 -16.37 -15.54
C LEU A 113 15.50 -17.13 -15.49
N LEU A 114 15.96 -17.51 -14.30
CA LEU A 114 17.16 -18.32 -14.10
C LEU A 114 16.99 -19.75 -14.63
N GLY A 115 15.76 -20.25 -14.75
CA GLY A 115 15.43 -21.51 -15.40
C GLY A 115 15.68 -21.53 -16.91
N GLY A 116 15.89 -20.36 -17.53
CA GLY A 116 16.19 -20.21 -18.96
C GLY A 116 15.03 -20.67 -19.87
N GLU A 117 15.37 -21.16 -21.06
CA GLU A 117 14.39 -21.53 -22.11
C GLU A 117 13.31 -22.49 -21.61
N ARG A 118 13.66 -23.47 -20.77
CA ARG A 118 12.71 -24.45 -20.23
C ARG A 118 11.68 -23.86 -19.27
N ALA A 119 11.94 -22.68 -18.70
CA ALA A 119 11.02 -21.99 -17.79
C ALA A 119 10.39 -20.73 -18.43
N GLN A 120 10.52 -20.55 -19.74
CA GLN A 120 10.04 -19.35 -20.45
C GLN A 120 8.53 -19.12 -20.27
N ASP A 121 7.73 -20.17 -20.28
CA ASP A 121 6.28 -20.06 -20.15
C ASP A 121 5.87 -19.64 -18.72
N VAL A 122 6.62 -20.12 -17.72
CA VAL A 122 6.46 -19.66 -16.34
C VAL A 122 6.85 -18.20 -16.20
N ALA A 123 7.99 -17.80 -16.78
CA ALA A 123 8.43 -16.41 -16.76
C ALA A 123 7.43 -15.48 -17.46
N ALA A 124 6.86 -15.91 -18.59
CA ALA A 124 5.82 -15.19 -19.30
C ALA A 124 4.52 -15.08 -18.48
N TYR A 125 4.09 -16.18 -17.86
CA TYR A 125 2.93 -16.20 -16.97
C TYR A 125 3.12 -15.25 -15.79
N LEU A 126 4.26 -15.32 -15.07
CA LEU A 126 4.55 -14.46 -13.93
C LEU A 126 4.68 -12.97 -14.33
N LYS A 127 5.20 -12.68 -15.52
CA LYS A 127 5.25 -11.32 -16.07
C LYS A 127 3.85 -10.72 -16.25
N SER A 128 2.82 -11.52 -16.52
CA SER A 128 1.46 -11.00 -16.65
C SER A 128 0.93 -10.35 -15.36
N PHE A 129 1.42 -10.78 -14.19
CA PHE A 129 1.06 -10.19 -12.90
C PHE A 129 1.78 -8.87 -12.62
N GLU A 130 3.00 -8.68 -13.15
CA GLU A 130 3.68 -7.37 -13.11
C GLU A 130 3.06 -6.37 -14.08
N LEU A 131 2.57 -6.84 -15.23
CA LEU A 131 1.75 -6.01 -16.13
C LEU A 131 0.42 -5.64 -15.47
N ASN A 132 -0.07 -6.45 -14.52
CA ASN A 132 -1.17 -6.09 -13.63
C ASN A 132 -0.72 -5.24 -12.42
N GLU A 133 0.56 -4.89 -12.26
CA GLU A 133 1.01 -3.89 -11.26
C GLU A 133 1.47 -2.58 -11.94
N GLN A 134 1.98 -2.67 -13.16
CA GLN A 134 2.33 -1.52 -14.01
C GLN A 134 1.22 -1.16 -15.01
N GLY A 135 0.11 -1.91 -15.00
CA GLY A 135 -1.04 -1.79 -15.89
C GLY A 135 -2.33 -2.42 -15.36
N SER A 136 -2.42 -2.82 -14.08
CA SER A 136 -3.73 -2.70 -13.42
C SER A 136 -3.98 -1.21 -13.32
N GLU A 137 -5.14 -0.76 -13.77
CA GLU A 137 -5.63 0.56 -13.45
C GLU A 137 -5.42 0.76 -11.94
N ARG A 138 -4.38 1.52 -11.55
CA ARG A 138 -4.44 2.23 -10.28
C ARG A 138 -5.73 3.02 -10.41
N ILE A 139 -6.79 2.54 -9.75
CA ILE A 139 -8.04 3.27 -9.63
C ILE A 139 -7.69 4.45 -8.73
N VAL A 140 -7.07 5.44 -9.35
CA VAL A 140 -6.74 6.71 -8.74
C VAL A 140 -8.09 7.30 -8.39
N ILE A 141 -8.28 7.64 -7.13
CA ILE A 141 -9.50 8.28 -6.69
C ILE A 141 -9.24 9.77 -6.47
N LEU A 142 -10.25 10.58 -6.78
CA LEU A 142 -10.33 11.96 -6.36
C LEU A 142 -11.43 12.07 -5.31
N VAL A 143 -11.07 12.49 -4.11
CA VAL A 143 -12.00 12.78 -3.03
C VAL A 143 -12.22 14.27 -2.98
N GLU A 144 -13.46 14.68 -3.24
CA GLU A 144 -13.91 16.07 -3.18
C GLU A 144 -14.71 16.29 -1.90
N ASN A 145 -14.29 17.25 -1.09
CA ASN A 145 -15.10 17.81 -0.03
C ASN A 145 -15.60 19.20 -0.47
N ARG A 146 -16.88 19.28 -0.84
CA ARG A 146 -17.57 20.51 -1.26
C ARG A 146 -18.17 21.19 -0.03
N ILE A 147 -17.73 22.41 0.24
CA ILE A 147 -18.16 23.23 1.37
C ILE A 147 -18.88 24.46 0.80
N GLU A 148 -20.16 24.61 1.12
CA GLU A 148 -20.93 25.80 0.78
C GLU A 148 -20.86 26.81 1.92
N VAL A 149 -20.61 28.07 1.58
CA VAL A 149 -20.25 29.14 2.50
C VAL A 149 -21.09 30.36 2.17
N ARG A 150 -21.56 31.07 3.19
CA ARG A 150 -22.25 32.35 2.99
C ARG A 150 -21.31 33.35 2.31
N LYS A 151 -21.84 34.13 1.37
CA LYS A 151 -21.09 35.19 0.68
C LYS A 151 -20.27 36.06 1.65
N GLY A 152 -18.98 36.25 1.34
CA GLY A 152 -18.06 37.10 2.10
C GLY A 152 -17.33 36.39 3.24
N TYR A 153 -17.49 35.07 3.39
CA TYR A 153 -16.83 34.29 4.45
C TYR A 153 -15.80 33.28 3.92
N GLY A 154 -15.68 33.12 2.59
CA GLY A 154 -14.84 32.12 1.92
C GLY A 154 -13.35 32.31 2.19
N GLU A 155 -12.83 33.54 2.14
CA GLU A 155 -11.40 33.83 2.34
C GLU A 155 -10.87 33.32 3.69
N ALA A 156 -11.63 33.48 4.77
CA ALA A 156 -11.24 33.01 6.10
C ALA A 156 -11.14 31.49 6.19
N ILE A 157 -11.84 30.76 5.31
CA ILE A 157 -11.76 29.30 5.20
C ILE A 157 -10.61 28.91 4.28
N LEU A 158 -10.44 29.57 3.14
CA LEU A 158 -9.35 29.31 2.19
C LEU A 158 -7.97 29.46 2.83
N GLU A 159 -7.79 30.44 3.72
CA GLU A 159 -6.53 30.65 4.43
C GLU A 159 -6.08 29.40 5.22
N ARG A 160 -7.03 28.59 5.70
CA ARG A 160 -6.75 27.33 6.42
C ARG A 160 -6.19 26.22 5.53
N PHE A 161 -6.36 26.35 4.21
CA PHE A 161 -5.94 25.36 3.21
C PHE A 161 -4.75 25.82 2.37
N ARG A 162 -4.36 27.11 2.44
CA ARG A 162 -3.16 27.63 1.75
C ARG A 162 -1.87 26.95 2.21
N THR A 163 -1.80 26.56 3.47
CA THR A 163 -0.69 25.74 3.98
C THR A 163 -1.21 24.33 4.28
N PRO A 164 -0.81 23.31 3.50
CA PRO A 164 -1.22 21.95 3.78
C PRO A 164 -0.60 21.49 5.10
N LYS A 165 -1.39 20.86 5.97
CA LYS A 165 -0.91 20.36 7.26
C LYS A 165 0.01 19.15 7.07
N ASN A 166 -0.57 17.95 6.97
CA ASN A 166 0.20 16.70 6.83
C ASN A 166 -0.39 15.74 5.79
N VAL A 167 -1.50 16.07 5.13
CA VAL A 167 -2.13 15.16 4.16
C VAL A 167 -1.14 14.69 3.07
N HIS A 168 -0.22 15.58 2.67
CA HIS A 168 0.81 15.31 1.67
C HIS A 168 1.92 14.37 2.13
N THR A 169 1.99 14.03 3.42
CA THR A 169 3.00 13.10 3.96
C THR A 169 2.48 11.66 4.04
N PHE A 170 1.21 11.41 3.71
CA PHE A 170 0.64 10.06 3.80
C PHE A 170 0.97 9.23 2.56
N PRO A 171 1.34 7.94 2.72
CA PRO A 171 1.55 7.04 1.59
C PRO A 171 0.34 7.02 0.65
N GLY A 172 0.60 7.03 -0.65
CA GLY A 172 -0.42 7.02 -1.68
C GLY A 172 -1.12 8.36 -1.94
N PHE A 173 -0.72 9.46 -1.29
CA PHE A 173 -1.14 10.80 -1.66
C PHE A 173 -0.48 11.24 -2.97
N ILE A 174 -1.26 11.79 -3.90
CA ILE A 174 -0.78 12.28 -5.20
C ILE A 174 -0.77 13.81 -5.24
N ARG A 175 -1.90 14.45 -4.95
CA ARG A 175 -2.06 15.91 -5.03
C ARG A 175 -3.24 16.38 -4.19
N MET A 176 -3.23 17.67 -3.81
CA MET A 176 -4.39 18.37 -3.29
C MET A 176 -4.61 19.66 -4.09
N ASP A 177 -5.84 19.87 -4.56
CA ASP A 177 -6.30 21.09 -5.21
C ASP A 177 -7.38 21.74 -4.34
N VAL A 178 -7.34 23.06 -4.19
CA VAL A 178 -8.35 23.84 -3.45
C VAL A 178 -8.98 24.82 -4.44
N LEU A 179 -10.27 24.65 -4.70
CA LEU A 179 -11.01 25.45 -5.69
C LEU A 179 -11.99 26.37 -4.96
N HIS A 180 -12.21 27.56 -5.52
CA HIS A 180 -13.15 28.56 -5.03
C HIS A 180 -14.01 29.10 -6.18
N ALA A 181 -15.32 29.21 -5.96
CA ALA A 181 -16.27 29.82 -6.89
C ALA A 181 -17.43 30.48 -6.14
N GLU A 182 -18.18 31.36 -6.82
CA GLU A 182 -19.55 31.70 -6.39
C GLU A 182 -20.54 30.75 -7.08
N ASN A 183 -21.55 30.26 -6.36
CA ASN A 183 -22.59 29.38 -6.89
C ASN A 183 -23.79 30.19 -7.42
N ALA A 184 -24.75 29.48 -8.04
CA ALA A 184 -25.92 30.10 -8.67
C ALA A 184 -26.83 30.85 -7.67
N ASP A 185 -26.80 30.49 -6.39
CA ASP A 185 -27.57 31.10 -5.31
C ASP A 185 -26.85 32.33 -4.70
N GLY A 186 -25.68 32.70 -5.24
CA GLY A 186 -24.87 33.82 -4.78
C GLY A 186 -24.04 33.52 -3.52
N ASN A 187 -23.99 32.26 -3.08
CA ASN A 187 -23.12 31.79 -2.00
C ASN A 187 -21.71 31.47 -2.55
N GLU A 188 -20.73 31.41 -1.65
CA GLU A 188 -19.38 30.96 -1.99
C GLU A 188 -19.27 29.44 -1.86
N GLU A 189 -18.49 28.81 -2.73
CA GLU A 189 -18.27 27.38 -2.79
C GLU A 189 -16.77 27.09 -2.77
N ILE A 190 -16.34 26.28 -1.81
CA ILE A 190 -14.97 25.80 -1.70
C ILE A 190 -14.96 24.29 -1.92
N ARG A 191 -14.08 23.81 -2.81
CA ARG A 191 -13.85 22.38 -3.02
C ARG A 191 -12.43 22.02 -2.64
N VAL A 192 -12.30 21.11 -1.68
CA VAL A 192 -11.01 20.53 -1.30
C VAL A 192 -10.92 19.16 -1.97
N CYS A 193 -10.11 19.06 -3.01
CA CYS A 193 -9.92 17.87 -3.82
C CYS A 193 -8.59 17.21 -3.46
N THR A 194 -8.62 15.95 -3.02
CA THR A 194 -7.40 15.15 -2.78
C THR A 194 -7.37 13.94 -3.69
N THR A 195 -6.25 13.73 -4.36
CA THR A 195 -6.04 12.62 -5.30
C THR A 195 -5.16 11.57 -4.64
N TRP A 196 -5.57 10.31 -4.72
CA TRP A 196 -4.91 9.17 -4.07
C TRP A 196 -4.71 8.01 -5.02
N GLU A 197 -3.66 7.23 -4.79
CA GLU A 197 -3.35 6.03 -5.60
C GLU A 197 -4.46 4.97 -5.56
N ASN A 198 -5.22 4.91 -4.46
CA ASN A 198 -6.36 4.02 -4.25
C ASN A 198 -7.17 4.43 -3.01
N GLU A 199 -8.33 3.80 -2.80
CA GLU A 199 -9.20 4.06 -1.65
C GLU A 199 -8.57 3.67 -0.31
N ALA A 200 -7.78 2.60 -0.26
CA ALA A 200 -7.14 2.18 0.99
C ALA A 200 -6.17 3.26 1.53
N ALA A 201 -5.42 3.92 0.65
CA ALA A 201 -4.54 5.04 1.00
C ALA A 201 -5.34 6.20 1.60
N PHE A 202 -6.46 6.58 0.97
CA PHE A 202 -7.37 7.61 1.49
C PHE A 202 -7.92 7.23 2.87
N GLN A 203 -8.41 5.99 3.04
CA GLN A 203 -8.95 5.51 4.31
C GLN A 203 -7.89 5.50 5.42
N GLY A 204 -6.63 5.18 5.09
CA GLY A 204 -5.51 5.26 6.04
C GLY A 204 -5.30 6.68 6.58
N TRP A 205 -5.47 7.69 5.72
CA TRP A 205 -5.44 9.09 6.15
C TRP A 205 -6.71 9.52 6.89
N ALA A 206 -7.90 9.24 6.34
CA ALA A 206 -9.18 9.68 6.89
C ALA A 206 -9.46 9.12 8.30
N ASN A 207 -8.97 7.91 8.58
CA ASN A 207 -9.10 7.28 9.89
C ASN A 207 -7.97 7.67 10.87
N SER A 208 -6.98 8.44 10.42
CA SER A 208 -5.89 8.92 11.29
C SER A 208 -6.34 10.05 12.23
N ASP A 209 -5.65 10.20 13.35
CA ASP A 209 -5.88 11.28 14.33
C ASP A 209 -5.82 12.69 13.73
N SER A 210 -5.14 12.85 12.59
CA SER A 210 -4.98 14.13 11.90
C SER A 210 -6.25 14.63 11.20
N PHE A 211 -7.09 13.72 10.69
CA PHE A 211 -8.39 14.04 10.12
C PHE A 211 -9.45 14.24 11.21
N ARG A 212 -9.46 13.34 12.21
CA ARG A 212 -10.38 13.44 13.35
C ARG A 212 -10.17 14.72 14.16
N GLY A 213 -8.93 15.14 14.42
CA GLY A 213 -8.67 16.37 15.19
C GLY A 213 -9.13 17.67 14.50
N ALA A 214 -9.14 17.71 13.16
CA ALA A 214 -9.60 18.87 12.39
C ALA A 214 -11.13 18.96 12.29
N HIS A 215 -11.83 17.82 12.36
CA HIS A 215 -13.29 17.72 12.24
C HIS A 215 -14.02 17.53 13.60
N ALA A 216 -13.37 16.97 14.63
CA ALA A 216 -13.94 16.76 15.97
C ALA A 216 -14.15 18.06 16.75
N LYS A 217 -13.27 19.06 16.58
CA LYS A 217 -13.47 20.40 17.18
C LYS A 217 -14.75 21.12 16.72
N ARG A 218 -15.43 20.62 15.67
CA ARG A 218 -16.70 21.15 15.17
C ARG A 218 -17.93 20.60 15.89
N ALA A 219 -17.87 19.35 16.38
CA ALA A 219 -19.00 18.74 17.09
C ALA A 219 -19.14 19.29 18.53
N GLU A 220 -18.02 19.55 19.21
CA GLU A 220 -18.03 20.13 20.57
C GLU A 220 -18.51 21.59 20.59
N GLN A 221 -18.18 22.40 19.58
CA GLN A 221 -18.64 23.79 19.50
C GLN A 221 -20.14 23.92 19.19
N ALA A 222 -20.74 22.94 18.50
CA ALA A 222 -22.19 22.87 18.28
C ALA A 222 -22.96 22.41 19.53
N ASN A 223 -22.35 21.58 20.38
CA ASN A 223 -23.02 21.03 21.56
C ASN A 223 -22.96 21.96 22.79
N ALA A 224 -21.96 22.85 22.86
CA ALA A 224 -21.82 23.84 23.93
C ALA A 224 -22.84 24.99 23.86
N GLN A 225 -23.50 25.21 22.71
CA GLN A 225 -24.55 26.22 22.52
C GLN A 225 -25.97 25.68 22.79
N GLY A 226 -26.13 24.37 23.02
CA GLY A 226 -27.43 23.72 23.20
C GLY A 226 -27.85 23.43 24.66
N GLN A 227 -27.03 23.75 25.66
CA GLN A 227 -27.34 23.46 27.07
C GLN A 227 -27.25 24.72 27.94
N ALA A 228 -28.27 25.58 27.84
CA ALA A 228 -28.64 26.48 28.91
C ALA A 228 -30.17 26.64 28.95
N GLN A 229 -30.80 25.93 29.88
CA GLN A 229 -32.21 26.11 30.27
C GLN A 229 -32.27 26.41 31.78
N PRO A 230 -33.38 26.95 32.31
CA PRO A 230 -33.39 28.29 32.91
C PRO A 230 -33.62 28.26 34.42
N HIS A 231 -33.16 29.30 35.12
CA HIS A 231 -33.64 29.61 36.48
C HIS A 231 -33.83 31.11 36.65
N GLY A 232 -35.07 31.50 36.96
CA GLY A 232 -35.50 32.88 37.08
C GLY A 232 -35.40 33.43 38.50
N GLN A 233 -35.38 34.75 38.62
CA GLN A 233 -36.13 35.54 39.61
C GLN A 233 -36.00 37.02 39.22
N GLY A 234 -37.10 37.77 39.24
CA GLY A 234 -37.16 39.13 38.68
C GLY A 234 -36.85 40.29 39.62
N HIS A 235 -36.77 41.49 39.04
CA HIS A 235 -37.37 42.77 39.48
C HIS A 235 -36.97 43.89 38.50
N GLY A 236 -37.88 44.86 38.31
CA GLY A 236 -37.93 45.74 37.14
C GLY A 236 -37.23 47.09 37.23
N HIS A 237 -37.11 47.78 36.09
CA HIS A 237 -37.68 49.11 35.82
C HIS A 237 -37.38 49.58 34.38
N GLY A 238 -38.41 50.16 33.76
CA GLY A 238 -38.46 51.15 32.67
C GLY A 238 -37.31 51.36 31.68
N GLY A 239 -37.65 51.34 30.38
CA GLY A 239 -36.85 51.99 29.33
C GLY A 239 -37.17 51.48 27.92
N ARG A 240 -38.12 52.12 27.24
CA ARG A 240 -38.40 51.93 25.81
C ARG A 240 -37.30 52.61 25.01
N HIS A 241 -36.60 51.93 24.10
CA HIS A 241 -36.09 52.46 22.82
C HIS A 241 -35.29 51.39 22.05
N GLY A 242 -35.67 51.14 20.80
CA GLY A 242 -34.81 50.59 19.75
C GLY A 242 -34.85 49.07 19.57
N GLU A 243 -35.73 48.60 18.69
CA GLU A 243 -35.52 47.34 17.96
C GLU A 243 -34.22 47.48 17.15
N ALA A 244 -33.19 46.78 17.57
CA ALA A 244 -32.07 46.40 16.72
C ALA A 244 -32.10 44.87 16.65
N GLU A 245 -32.46 44.37 15.47
CA GLU A 245 -32.52 42.96 15.12
C GLU A 245 -31.25 42.23 15.58
N GLY A 246 -31.43 41.23 16.44
CA GLY A 246 -30.36 40.34 16.83
C GLY A 246 -29.90 39.53 15.63
N ALA A 247 -28.70 39.85 15.11
CA ALA A 247 -27.99 38.96 14.21
C ALA A 247 -27.60 37.70 14.98
N GLU A 248 -28.43 36.65 14.91
CA GLU A 248 -28.06 35.32 15.33
C GLU A 248 -26.77 34.92 14.58
N SER A 249 -25.76 34.49 15.33
CA SER A 249 -24.46 34.07 14.84
C SER A 249 -24.57 32.72 14.10
N ALA A 250 -25.23 32.73 12.95
CA ALA A 250 -25.31 31.60 12.07
C ALA A 250 -23.90 31.25 11.54
N SER A 251 -23.53 29.97 11.63
CA SER A 251 -22.25 29.46 11.15
C SER A 251 -22.03 29.89 9.70
N PRO A 252 -20.81 30.34 9.32
CA PRO A 252 -20.52 30.79 7.95
C PRO A 252 -20.66 29.68 6.91
N ILE A 253 -20.74 28.41 7.32
CA ILE A 253 -20.86 27.25 6.44
C ILE A 253 -22.31 26.79 6.42
N ILE A 254 -22.84 26.73 5.20
CA ILE A 254 -24.22 26.36 4.88
C ILE A 254 -24.34 24.84 4.71
N GLY A 255 -23.33 24.20 4.12
CA GLY A 255 -23.36 22.76 3.87
C GLY A 255 -21.99 22.15 3.60
N ASN A 256 -21.93 20.83 3.71
CA ASN A 256 -20.77 20.01 3.34
C ASN A 256 -21.26 18.74 2.65
N LYS A 257 -20.65 18.39 1.51
CA LYS A 257 -20.82 17.09 0.85
C LYS A 257 -19.46 16.53 0.44
N VAL A 258 -19.21 15.26 0.80
CA VAL A 258 -18.07 14.49 0.31
C VAL A 258 -18.49 13.61 -0.85
N THR A 259 -17.71 13.61 -1.93
CA THR A 259 -17.90 12.73 -3.10
C THR A 259 -16.57 12.08 -3.46
N ILE A 260 -16.58 10.77 -3.73
CA ILE A 260 -15.42 10.02 -4.21
C ILE A 260 -15.62 9.70 -5.68
N TYR A 261 -14.65 10.07 -6.52
CA TYR A 261 -14.65 9.83 -7.96
C TYR A 261 -13.53 8.87 -8.32
N GLN A 262 -13.77 8.00 -9.29
CA GLN A 262 -12.71 7.32 -10.02
C GLN A 262 -12.14 8.27 -11.09
N VAL A 263 -10.82 8.45 -11.10
CA VAL A 263 -10.13 9.22 -12.13
C VAL A 263 -9.98 8.33 -13.36
N VAL A 264 -10.82 8.58 -14.37
CA VAL A 264 -10.85 7.81 -15.62
C VAL A 264 -9.71 8.22 -16.57
N ALA A 265 -9.22 9.46 -16.48
CA ALA A 265 -8.10 9.93 -17.30
C ALA A 265 -7.32 11.05 -16.58
N SER A 266 -6.02 11.15 -16.88
CA SER A 266 -5.15 12.25 -16.42
C SER A 266 -4.13 12.58 -17.51
N HIS A 267 -3.94 13.87 -17.79
CA HIS A 267 -2.95 14.36 -18.73
C HIS A 267 -1.93 15.19 -17.96
N LEU A 268 -0.69 14.71 -17.90
CA LEU A 268 0.44 15.39 -17.26
C LEU A 268 1.28 16.12 -18.32
N PRO A 269 1.96 17.23 -17.98
CA PRO A 269 2.87 17.88 -18.91
C PRO A 269 3.97 16.90 -19.34
N ALA A 270 4.40 17.00 -20.60
CA ALA A 270 5.54 16.23 -21.09
C ALA A 270 6.77 16.55 -20.22
N PRO A 271 7.59 15.55 -19.87
CA PRO A 271 8.82 15.80 -19.11
C PRO A 271 9.69 16.80 -19.88
N ALA A 272 10.17 17.83 -19.18
CA ALA A 272 11.09 18.79 -19.77
C ALA A 272 12.34 18.05 -20.27
N GLN A 273 12.67 18.19 -21.56
CA GLN A 273 13.95 17.69 -22.07
C GLN A 273 15.05 18.39 -21.28
N ALA A 274 15.86 17.62 -20.55
CA ALA A 274 17.01 18.15 -19.85
C ALA A 274 17.87 18.90 -20.88
N ALA A 275 18.04 20.21 -20.67
CA ALA A 275 18.97 20.99 -21.46
C ALA A 275 20.36 20.35 -21.29
N SER A 276 20.89 19.80 -22.37
CA SER A 276 22.28 19.37 -22.41
C SER A 276 23.13 20.63 -22.30
N GLU A 277 23.67 20.90 -21.11
CA GLU A 277 24.73 21.88 -20.94
C GLU A 277 25.97 21.38 -21.68
N ALA A 278 26.47 22.20 -22.60
CA ALA A 278 27.71 22.04 -23.34
C ALA A 278 28.79 22.92 -22.73
#